data_AF-X1DE06-F1
#
_entry.id   AF-X1DE06-F1
#
_cell.length_a   1.000
_cell.length_b   1.000
_cell.length_c   1.000
_cell.angle_alpha   90.00
_cell.angle_beta   90.00
_cell.angle_gamma   90.00
#
_symmetry.space_group_name_H-M   'P 1'
#
loop_
_entity.id
_entity.type
_entity.pdbx_description
1 polymer ?
#
loop_
_entity_poly.entity_id
_entity_poly.type
_entity_poly.pdbx_seq_one_letter_code
_entity_poly.pdbx_strand_id
1 'polypeptide(L)'
;PNLEKGKFVICDRYADSTTAYQSYGRGLGLEMVKAINNTATQGLKPDLIVLLDIPVEEGLARKRVKEQDRFEQEEIAFHQRVREGYLKLAANDPQRWLAVDASQSKAKIREIIWQRVSQLLSRQGD
;
A
#
# COMPACT_ATOMS: atom_id res chain seq x y z
N PRO A 1 -16.52 -15.09 -8.74
CA PRO A 1 -15.46 -14.04 -8.74
C PRO A 1 -14.19 -14.45 -9.49
N ASN A 2 -13.27 -13.50 -9.83
CA ASN A 2 -12.02 -13.87 -10.53
C ASN A 2 -11.14 -14.82 -9.69
N LEU A 3 -11.10 -14.62 -8.36
CA LEU A 3 -10.37 -15.50 -7.44
C LEU A 3 -10.91 -16.95 -7.46
N GLU A 4 -12.24 -17.13 -7.46
CA GLU A 4 -12.88 -18.46 -7.58
C GLU A 4 -12.57 -19.18 -8.91
N LYS A 5 -12.16 -18.42 -9.94
CA LYS A 5 -11.73 -18.97 -11.24
C LYS A 5 -10.23 -19.28 -11.28
N GLY A 6 -9.55 -19.26 -10.13
CA GLY A 6 -8.09 -19.48 -10.04
C GLY A 6 -7.26 -18.39 -10.71
N LYS A 7 -7.82 -17.19 -10.93
CA LYS A 7 -7.08 -16.08 -11.54
C LYS A 7 -6.37 -15.25 -10.49
N PHE A 8 -5.15 -14.83 -10.81
CA PHE A 8 -4.46 -13.77 -10.07
C PHE A 8 -5.18 -12.43 -10.26
N VAL A 9 -5.33 -11.67 -9.17
CA VAL A 9 -5.93 -10.34 -9.18
C VAL A 9 -4.90 -9.33 -8.71
N ILE A 10 -4.61 -8.34 -9.54
CA ILE A 10 -3.79 -7.18 -9.19
C ILE A 10 -4.75 -6.02 -8.93
N CYS A 11 -4.65 -5.43 -7.74
CA CYS A 11 -5.53 -4.35 -7.31
C CYS A 11 -4.68 -3.13 -6.92
N ASP A 12 -4.95 -1.98 -7.53
CA ASP A 12 -4.36 -0.70 -7.11
C ASP A 12 -5.17 -0.18 -5.91
N ARG A 13 -4.56 -0.31 -4.72
CA ARG A 13 -5.13 -0.05 -3.39
C ARG A 13 -6.21 -1.04 -2.95
N TYR A 14 -6.30 -1.24 -1.65
CA TYR A 14 -7.31 -2.07 -0.99
C TYR A 14 -7.63 -1.53 0.42
N ALA A 15 -8.23 -2.33 1.30
CA ALA A 15 -8.66 -1.94 2.65
C ALA A 15 -7.55 -1.29 3.52
N ASP A 16 -6.30 -1.72 3.37
CA ASP A 16 -5.17 -1.12 4.09
C ASP A 16 -4.96 0.36 3.74
N SER A 17 -5.30 0.78 2.51
CA SER A 17 -5.33 2.19 2.12
C SER A 17 -6.38 2.98 2.88
N THR A 18 -7.58 2.43 3.08
CA THR A 18 -8.60 3.06 3.94
C THR A 18 -8.05 3.25 5.35
N THR A 19 -7.34 2.26 5.88
CA THR A 19 -6.72 2.36 7.21
C THR A 19 -5.65 3.45 7.28
N ALA A 20 -4.72 3.48 6.32
CA ALA A 20 -3.67 4.49 6.26
C ALA A 20 -4.24 5.92 6.11
N TYR A 21 -5.21 6.12 5.21
CA TYR A 21 -5.77 7.44 4.95
C TYR A 21 -6.73 7.90 6.04
N GLN A 22 -7.67 7.06 6.44
CA GLN A 22 -8.75 7.46 7.31
C GLN A 22 -8.34 7.41 8.79
N SER A 23 -7.62 6.37 9.21
CA SER A 23 -7.17 6.31 10.61
C SER A 23 -5.93 7.16 10.82
N TYR A 24 -4.82 6.87 10.14
CA TYR A 24 -3.58 7.59 10.38
C TYR A 24 -3.62 9.01 9.80
N GLY A 25 -4.09 9.17 8.56
CA GLY A 25 -4.16 10.48 7.89
C GLY A 25 -5.19 11.43 8.52
N ARG A 26 -6.43 10.95 8.71
CA ARG A 26 -7.58 11.77 9.19
C ARG A 26 -7.92 11.61 10.67
N GLY A 27 -7.23 10.73 11.41
CA GLY A 27 -7.41 10.58 12.85
C GLY A 27 -8.65 9.77 13.27
N LEU A 28 -9.27 9.00 12.37
CA LEU A 28 -10.35 8.10 12.78
C LEU A 28 -9.81 6.93 13.63
N GLY A 29 -10.64 6.42 14.55
CA GLY A 29 -10.27 5.31 15.41
C GLY A 29 -9.85 4.06 14.61
N LEU A 30 -8.66 3.52 14.89
CA LEU A 30 -8.06 2.41 14.14
C LEU A 30 -8.95 1.17 14.14
N GLU A 31 -9.45 0.77 15.31
CA GLU A 31 -10.28 -0.44 15.45
C GLU A 31 -11.64 -0.30 14.76
N MET A 32 -12.22 0.90 14.76
CA MET A 32 -13.44 1.19 14.01
C MET A 32 -13.21 1.03 12.50
N VAL A 33 -12.13 1.63 11.96
CA VAL A 33 -11.82 1.52 10.53
C VAL A 33 -11.51 0.07 10.14
N LYS A 34 -10.78 -0.68 10.97
CA LYS A 34 -10.53 -2.11 10.76
C LYS A 34 -11.82 -2.92 10.74
N ALA A 35 -12.75 -2.67 11.66
CA ALA A 35 -14.03 -3.37 11.73
C ALA A 35 -14.91 -3.11 10.48
N ILE A 36 -14.95 -1.85 10.01
CA ILE A 36 -15.66 -1.47 8.78
C ILE A 36 -15.03 -2.18 7.58
N ASN A 37 -13.70 -2.13 7.46
CA ASN A 37 -12.97 -2.80 6.39
C ASN A 37 -13.24 -4.31 6.40
N ASN A 38 -13.13 -4.96 7.55
CA ASN A 38 -13.36 -6.40 7.67
C ASN A 38 -14.79 -6.80 7.28
N THR A 39 -15.78 -6.00 7.66
CA THR A 39 -17.18 -6.20 7.25
C THR A 39 -17.34 -6.03 5.73
N ALA A 40 -16.79 -4.95 5.17
CA ALA A 40 -16.92 -4.64 3.75
C ALA A 40 -16.21 -5.67 2.85
N THR A 41 -15.06 -6.20 3.29
CA THR A 41 -14.31 -7.21 2.53
C THR A 41 -14.71 -8.65 2.87
N GLN A 42 -15.62 -8.85 3.83
CA GLN A 42 -15.95 -10.16 4.40
C GLN A 42 -14.70 -10.92 4.86
N GLY A 43 -13.71 -10.19 5.39
CA GLY A 43 -12.43 -10.75 5.84
C GLY A 43 -11.46 -11.13 4.72
N LEU A 44 -11.79 -10.91 3.44
CA LEU A 44 -10.87 -11.15 2.33
C LEU A 44 -9.62 -10.27 2.50
N LYS A 45 -8.44 -10.89 2.37
CA LYS A 45 -7.13 -10.25 2.48
C LYS A 45 -6.28 -10.61 1.25
N PRO A 46 -5.46 -9.68 0.75
CA PRO A 46 -4.49 -10.01 -0.31
C PRO A 46 -3.44 -11.00 0.19
N ASP A 47 -2.94 -11.88 -0.69
CA ASP A 47 -1.81 -12.77 -0.37
C ASP A 47 -0.47 -12.03 -0.28
N LEU A 48 -0.36 -10.92 -1.02
CA LEU A 48 0.79 -10.01 -1.05
C LEU A 48 0.32 -8.57 -1.15
N ILE A 49 0.93 -7.70 -0.35
CA ILE A 49 0.76 -6.25 -0.43
C ILE A 49 2.12 -5.64 -0.74
N VAL A 50 2.22 -4.90 -1.85
CA VAL A 50 3.44 -4.17 -2.21
C VAL A 50 3.26 -2.71 -1.84
N LEU A 51 4.04 -2.25 -0.86
CA LEU A 51 4.12 -0.84 -0.49
C LEU A 51 5.31 -0.21 -1.22
N LEU A 52 5.02 0.73 -2.12
CA LEU A 52 6.04 1.59 -2.73
C LEU A 52 6.28 2.79 -1.80
N ASP A 53 7.25 2.66 -0.89
CA ASP A 53 7.59 3.72 0.06
C ASP A 53 8.49 4.77 -0.59
N ILE A 54 8.15 6.04 -0.41
CA ILE A 54 8.94 7.17 -0.92
C ILE A 54 8.77 8.36 0.04
N PRO A 55 9.78 9.23 0.20
CA PRO A 55 9.58 10.52 0.83
C PRO A 55 8.38 11.27 0.22
N VAL A 56 7.58 11.89 1.09
CA VAL A 56 6.32 12.53 0.69
C VAL A 56 6.58 13.62 -0.34
N GLU A 57 7.62 14.41 -0.12
CA GLU A 57 8.04 15.51 -0.96
C GLU A 57 8.42 15.03 -2.37
N GLU A 58 9.17 13.94 -2.47
CA GLU A 58 9.51 13.31 -3.76
C GLU A 58 8.28 12.72 -4.44
N GLY A 59 7.40 12.04 -3.69
CA GLY A 59 6.16 11.48 -4.22
C GLY A 59 5.23 12.57 -4.78
N LEU A 60 5.10 13.69 -4.06
CA LEU A 60 4.36 14.85 -4.52
C LEU A 60 5.02 15.48 -5.74
N ALA A 61 6.35 15.61 -5.78
CA ALA A 61 7.07 16.11 -6.96
C ALA A 61 6.81 15.27 -8.22
N ARG A 62 6.73 13.93 -8.09
CA ARG A 62 6.40 13.03 -9.21
C ARG A 62 4.95 13.21 -9.70
N LYS A 63 4.02 13.52 -8.81
CA LYS A 63 2.61 13.82 -9.14
C LYS A 63 2.49 15.19 -9.84
N ARG A 64 3.30 16.16 -9.43
CA ARG A 64 3.33 17.57 -9.90
C ARG A 64 3.81 17.77 -11.35
N VAL A 65 4.17 16.73 -12.08
CA VAL A 65 4.51 16.85 -13.53
C VAL A 65 3.30 17.31 -14.37
N LYS A 66 2.07 17.39 -13.80
CA LYS A 66 0.87 17.80 -14.55
C LYS A 66 0.21 19.14 -14.21
N GLU A 67 0.39 19.75 -13.05
CA GLU A 67 -0.12 21.11 -12.80
C GLU A 67 0.42 21.64 -11.46
N GLN A 68 0.85 22.90 -11.45
CA GLN A 68 1.33 23.59 -10.27
C GLN A 68 0.13 24.10 -9.48
N ASP A 69 -0.01 23.66 -8.24
CA ASP A 69 -0.61 24.50 -7.23
C ASP A 69 0.13 24.41 -5.90
N ARG A 70 0.07 25.50 -5.15
CA ARG A 70 0.82 25.72 -3.91
C ARG A 70 0.49 24.65 -2.88
N PHE A 71 1.52 24.00 -2.35
CA PHE A 71 1.37 23.01 -1.29
C PHE A 71 1.10 23.69 0.03
N GLU A 72 -0.13 23.56 0.50
CA GLU A 72 -0.47 23.85 1.88
C GLU A 72 0.26 22.85 2.78
N GLN A 73 0.93 23.32 3.83
CA GLN A 73 1.66 22.47 4.78
C GLN A 73 0.78 21.35 5.37
N GLU A 74 -0.54 21.58 5.41
CA GLU A 74 -1.55 20.60 5.78
C GLU A 74 -1.55 19.36 4.88
N GLU A 75 -1.29 19.51 3.57
CA GLU A 75 -1.22 18.40 2.61
C GLU A 75 0.02 17.53 2.89
N ILE A 76 1.17 18.15 3.17
CA ILE A 76 2.41 17.44 3.51
C ILE A 76 2.26 16.69 4.83
N ALA A 77 1.79 17.37 5.88
CA ALA A 77 1.60 16.74 7.19
C ALA A 77 0.59 15.58 7.12
N PHE A 78 -0.47 15.73 6.32
CA PHE A 78 -1.40 14.65 6.04
C PHE A 78 -0.71 13.44 5.38
N HIS A 79 0.03 13.66 4.30
CA HIS A 79 0.73 12.59 3.59
C HIS A 79 1.83 11.93 4.43
N GLN A 80 2.49 12.67 5.32
CA GLN A 80 3.46 12.12 6.28
C GLN A 80 2.76 11.14 7.23
N ARG A 81 1.62 11.52 7.82
CA ARG A 81 0.83 10.60 8.66
C ARG A 81 0.35 9.37 7.90
N VAL A 82 -0.07 9.54 6.64
CA VAL A 82 -0.46 8.41 5.78
C VAL A 82 0.72 7.46 5.54
N ARG A 83 1.90 7.99 5.19
CA ARG A 83 3.13 7.21 5.00
C ARG A 83 3.51 6.44 6.26
N GLU A 84 3.53 7.11 7.41
CA GLU A 84 3.78 6.48 8.71
C GLU A 84 2.77 5.36 9.01
N GLY A 85 1.50 5.57 8.67
CA GLY A 85 0.45 4.57 8.78
C GLY A 85 0.76 3.32 7.97
N TYR A 86 1.14 3.47 6.70
CA TYR A 86 1.56 2.34 5.87
C TYR A 86 2.79 1.61 6.42
N LEU A 87 3.82 2.34 6.87
CA LEU A 87 5.02 1.73 7.44
C LEU A 87 4.70 0.93 8.71
N LYS A 88 3.81 1.43 9.57
CA LYS A 88 3.31 0.69 10.76
C LYS A 88 2.53 -0.56 10.35
N LEU A 89 1.65 -0.46 9.36
CA LEU A 89 0.90 -1.62 8.86
C LEU A 89 1.83 -2.69 8.29
N ALA A 90 2.84 -2.29 7.52
CA ALA A 90 3.83 -3.19 6.95
C ALA A 90 4.70 -3.86 8.03
N ALA A 91 5.14 -3.12 9.04
CA ALA A 91 5.93 -3.65 10.15
C ALA A 91 5.14 -4.66 11.01
N ASN A 92 3.82 -4.49 11.13
CA ASN A 92 2.96 -5.38 11.91
C ASN A 92 2.63 -6.70 11.19
N ASP A 93 2.82 -6.80 9.88
CA ASP A 93 2.60 -8.03 9.12
C ASP A 93 3.66 -8.20 8.01
N PRO A 94 4.93 -8.47 8.38
CA PRO A 94 6.02 -8.54 7.43
C PRO A 94 5.94 -9.77 6.50
N GLN A 95 5.07 -10.74 6.78
CA GLN A 95 4.89 -11.90 5.92
C GLN A 95 4.10 -11.56 4.65
N ARG A 96 3.07 -10.73 4.80
CA ARG A 96 2.17 -10.30 3.73
C ARG A 96 2.60 -9.00 3.05
N TRP A 97 3.38 -8.16 3.73
CA TRP A 97 3.84 -6.89 3.18
C TRP A 97 5.25 -6.97 2.61
N LEU A 98 5.43 -6.38 1.43
CA LEU A 98 6.70 -6.07 0.81
C LEU A 98 6.82 -4.55 0.71
N ALA A 99 7.54 -3.93 1.63
CA ALA A 99 7.93 -2.53 1.52
C ALA A 99 9.13 -2.40 0.57
N VAL A 100 8.99 -1.59 -0.47
CA VAL A 100 10.01 -1.34 -1.49
C VAL A 100 10.31 0.15 -1.51
N ASP A 101 11.58 0.49 -1.39
CA ASP A 101 12.06 1.86 -1.58
C ASP A 101 11.87 2.29 -3.04
N ALA A 102 10.89 3.16 -3.24
CA ALA A 102 10.48 3.67 -4.54
C ALA A 102 11.29 4.89 -4.99
N SER A 103 12.33 5.30 -4.25
CA SER A 103 13.34 6.25 -4.75
C SER A 103 14.26 5.61 -5.80
N GLN A 104 14.36 4.27 -5.81
CA GLN A 104 15.16 3.50 -6.74
C GLN A 104 14.62 3.53 -8.18
N SER A 105 15.43 3.02 -9.12
CA SER A 105 15.02 2.93 -10.52
C SER A 105 13.86 1.95 -10.71
N LYS A 106 13.00 2.21 -11.71
CA LYS A 106 11.89 1.31 -12.07
C LYS A 106 12.35 -0.12 -12.33
N ALA A 107 13.54 -0.29 -12.93
CA ALA A 107 14.12 -1.60 -13.18
C ALA A 107 14.43 -2.35 -11.88
N LYS A 108 14.98 -1.66 -10.88
CA LYS A 108 15.29 -2.28 -9.58
C LYS A 108 14.04 -2.62 -8.77
N ILE A 109 13.07 -1.71 -8.75
CA ILE A 109 11.75 -1.94 -8.13
C ILE A 109 11.07 -3.15 -8.76
N ARG A 110 11.06 -3.24 -10.11
CA ARG A 110 10.52 -4.40 -10.83
C ARG A 110 11.19 -5.70 -10.43
N GLU A 111 12.52 -5.71 -10.34
CA GLU A 111 13.29 -6.91 -9.94
C GLU A 111 12.88 -7.39 -8.55
N ILE A 112 12.83 -6.49 -7.57
CA ILE A 112 12.45 -6.81 -6.17
C ILE A 112 11.04 -7.39 -6.10
N ILE A 113 10.07 -6.73 -6.74
CA ILE A 113 8.67 -7.20 -6.75
C ILE A 113 8.57 -8.56 -7.44
N TRP A 114 9.22 -8.73 -8.60
CA TRP A 114 9.16 -9.97 -9.35
C TRP A 114 9.76 -11.14 -8.56
N GLN A 115 10.89 -10.94 -7.88
CA GLN A 115 11.47 -11.96 -7.00
C GLN A 115 10.48 -12.43 -5.92
N ARG A 116 9.78 -11.50 -5.25
CA ARG A 116 8.79 -11.86 -4.22
C ARG A 116 7.60 -12.61 -4.82
N VAL A 117 7.09 -12.15 -5.97
CA VAL A 117 5.97 -12.80 -6.67
C VAL A 117 6.35 -14.21 -7.12
N SER A 118 7.53 -14.40 -7.73
CA SER A 118 8.00 -15.72 -8.16
C SER A 118 8.09 -16.71 -7.00
N GLN A 119 8.56 -16.29 -5.82
CA GLN A 119 8.59 -17.13 -4.62
C GLN A 119 7.19 -17.61 -4.17
N LEU A 120 6.16 -16.77 -4.33
CA LEU A 120 4.78 -17.15 -4.00
C LEU A 120 4.21 -18.14 -5.02
N LEU A 121 4.51 -17.94 -6.29
CA LEU A 121 4.07 -18.84 -7.36
C LEU A 121 4.71 -20.23 -7.24
N SER A 122 6.00 -20.31 -6.89
CA SER A 122 6.68 -21.59 -6.70
C SER A 122 6.13 -22.41 -5.52
N ARG A 123 5.57 -21.77 -4.49
CA ARG A 123 4.97 -22.45 -3.33
C ARG A 123 3.57 -22.99 -3.57
N GLN A 124 2.90 -22.60 -4.66
CA GLN A 124 1.57 -23.07 -5.01
C GLN A 124 1.60 -24.29 -5.96
N GLY A 125 2.80 -24.76 -6.34
CA GLY A 125 3.00 -25.88 -7.27
C GLY A 125 3.36 -27.22 -6.62
N ASP A 126 3.43 -27.29 -5.29
CA ASP A 126 3.59 -28.50 -4.47
C ASP A 126 2.28 -28.83 -3.75
#